data_AF-A0A7X1WEL5-F1
#
_entry.id   AF-A0A7X1WEL5-F1
#
_cell.length_a   1.000
_cell.length_b   1.000
_cell.length_c   1.000
_cell.angle_alpha   90.00
_cell.angle_beta   90.00
_cell.angle_gamma   90.00
#
_symmetry.space_group_name_H-M   'P 1'
#
loop_
_entity.id
_entity.type
_entity.pdbx_description
1 polymer ?
#
loop_
_entity_poly.entity_id
_entity_poly.type
_entity_poly.pdbx_seq_one_letter_code
_entity_poly.pdbx_strand_id
1 'polypeptide(L)'
;GHPGGHVFGQFASTSGYACKGAGTAFMPYLLSTLDTVAWRYNIPEMVYPEALTPGEREIGTRSTFNLWGAVYPRGGFLHQVDDYKAGAVVAQRAG
;
A
#
# COMPACT_ATOMS: atom_id res chain seq x y z
N GLY A 1 9.67 16.60 -4.14
CA GLY A 1 9.84 16.73 -5.59
C GLY A 1 10.79 17.87 -5.90
N HIS A 2 11.60 17.76 -6.97
CA HIS A 2 12.56 18.80 -7.36
C HIS A 2 11.83 20.09 -7.82
N PRO A 3 12.22 21.29 -7.33
CA PRO A 3 11.51 22.54 -7.65
C PRO A 3 11.44 22.85 -9.15
N GLY A 4 12.51 22.55 -9.88
CA GLY A 4 12.56 22.72 -11.34
C GLY A 4 11.54 21.85 -12.09
N GLY A 5 11.15 20.69 -11.56
CA GLY A 5 10.11 19.85 -12.18
C GLY A 5 8.72 20.48 -12.11
N HIS A 6 8.46 21.30 -11.09
CA HIS A 6 7.20 22.03 -10.97
C HIS A 6 7.10 23.15 -12.01
N VAL A 7 8.16 23.95 -12.15
CA VAL A 7 8.24 25.03 -13.15
C VAL A 7 8.16 24.46 -14.57
N PHE A 8 8.89 23.37 -14.84
CA PHE A 8 8.82 22.69 -16.13
C PHE A 8 7.43 22.10 -16.41
N GLY A 9 6.79 21.50 -15.41
CA GLY A 9 5.42 20.97 -15.53
C GLY A 9 4.40 22.05 -15.86
N GLN A 10 4.53 23.24 -15.26
CA GLN A 10 3.71 24.41 -15.59
C GLN A 10 3.93 24.84 -17.04
N PHE A 11 5.18 24.99 -17.47
CA PHE A 11 5.50 25.31 -18.86
C PHE A 11 4.93 24.27 -19.84
N ALA A 12 5.16 22.98 -19.61
CA ALA A 12 4.69 21.90 -20.46
C ALA A 12 3.15 21.86 -20.54
N SER A 13 2.45 22.15 -19.43
CA SER A 13 0.98 22.17 -19.40
C SER A 13 0.36 23.26 -20.30
N THR A 14 1.11 24.33 -20.62
CA THR A 14 0.64 25.36 -21.57
C THR A 14 0.47 24.85 -23.00
N SER A 15 1.15 23.76 -23.36
CA SER A 15 1.04 23.13 -24.69
C SER A 15 -0.28 22.35 -24.88
N GLY A 16 -1.01 22.06 -23.80
CA GLY A 16 -2.19 21.20 -23.83
C GLY A 16 -1.89 19.70 -23.96
N TYR A 17 -0.63 19.30 -24.23
CA TYR A 17 -0.22 17.90 -24.38
C TYR A 17 0.36 17.27 -23.11
N ALA A 18 0.49 18.04 -22.03
CA ALA A 18 1.04 17.55 -20.77
C ALA A 18 -0.04 17.44 -19.69
N CYS A 19 -0.12 16.28 -19.06
CA CYS A 19 -0.99 16.04 -17.91
C CYS A 19 -0.36 16.60 -16.63
N LYS A 20 -1.21 16.94 -15.65
CA LYS A 20 -0.76 17.30 -14.30
C LYS A 20 -0.04 16.10 -13.67
N GLY A 21 1.17 16.33 -13.17
CA GLY A 21 1.91 15.31 -12.42
C GLY A 21 1.21 14.93 -11.11
N ALA A 22 1.40 13.69 -10.67
CA ALA A 22 0.79 13.16 -9.45
C ALA A 22 1.40 13.72 -8.13
N GLY A 23 2.60 14.32 -8.21
CA GLY A 23 3.30 14.85 -7.04
C GLY A 23 3.06 16.35 -6.82
N THR A 24 2.99 16.75 -5.55
CA THR A 24 3.08 18.16 -5.15
C THR A 24 4.55 18.59 -5.03
N ALA A 25 4.84 19.83 -5.42
CA ALA A 25 6.18 20.40 -5.30
C ALA A 25 6.63 20.43 -3.83
N PHE A 26 7.93 20.26 -3.58
CA PHE A 26 8.53 20.24 -2.24
C PHE A 26 8.05 19.11 -1.30
N MET A 27 7.24 18.17 -1.77
CA MET A 27 6.82 17.00 -0.99
C MET A 27 7.62 15.74 -1.38
N PRO A 28 8.26 15.02 -0.44
CA PRO A 28 9.13 13.88 -0.75
C PRO A 28 8.34 12.56 -0.78
N TYR A 29 7.59 12.31 -1.85
CA TYR A 29 6.71 11.13 -1.93
C TYR A 29 7.41 9.77 -2.11
N LEU A 30 8.73 9.73 -2.32
CA LEU A 30 9.48 8.52 -2.70
C LEU A 30 10.95 8.63 -2.25
N LEU A 31 11.18 9.15 -1.05
CA LEU A 31 12.53 9.34 -0.54
C LEU A 31 12.86 8.21 0.42
N SER A 32 13.65 7.25 -0.05
CA SER A 32 13.96 6.01 0.70
C SER A 32 14.47 6.25 2.12
N THR A 33 15.12 7.38 2.40
CA THR A 33 15.60 7.75 3.74
C THR A 33 14.47 8.06 4.72
N LEU A 34 13.35 8.60 4.23
CA LEU A 34 12.16 8.91 5.04
C LEU A 34 11.16 7.75 5.07
N ASP A 35 11.19 6.88 4.05
CA ASP A 35 10.24 5.77 3.93
C ASP A 35 10.58 4.56 4.82
N THR A 36 11.70 4.59 5.54
CA THR A 36 12.16 3.47 6.39
C THR A 36 11.10 2.99 7.37
N VAL A 37 10.37 3.90 8.01
CA VAL A 37 9.30 3.59 8.95
C VAL A 37 8.11 2.92 8.23
N ALA A 38 7.71 3.46 7.09
CA ALA A 38 6.60 2.94 6.30
C ALA A 38 6.89 1.50 5.83
N TRP A 39 8.07 1.26 5.25
CA TRP A 39 8.49 -0.07 4.79
C TRP A 39 8.72 -1.06 5.93
N ARG A 40 9.31 -0.62 7.05
CA ARG A 40 9.70 -1.53 8.14
C ARG A 40 8.52 -1.96 9.01
N TYR A 41 7.51 -1.10 9.15
CA TYR A 41 6.39 -1.28 10.07
C TYR A 41 5.02 -1.34 9.38
N ASN A 42 4.96 -1.31 8.04
CA ASN A 42 3.72 -1.34 7.27
C ASN A 42 2.76 -0.18 7.56
N ILE A 43 3.31 1.00 7.86
CA ILE A 43 2.51 2.23 7.98
C ILE A 43 2.29 2.79 6.56
N PRO A 44 1.06 3.19 6.18
CA PRO A 44 -0.13 3.35 7.04
C PRO A 44 -1.08 2.14 7.07
N GLU A 45 -0.80 1.06 6.34
CA GLU A 45 -1.76 -0.06 6.21
C GLU A 45 -2.16 -0.67 7.56
N MET A 46 -1.29 -0.62 8.56
CA MET A 46 -1.61 -1.08 9.91
C MET A 46 -2.75 -0.29 10.59
N VAL A 47 -3.07 0.93 10.12
CA VAL A 47 -4.16 1.76 10.65
C VAL A 47 -5.36 1.86 9.70
N TYR A 48 -5.37 1.08 8.62
CA TYR A 48 -6.57 0.98 7.78
C TYR A 48 -7.73 0.37 8.57
N PRO A 49 -8.99 0.81 8.35
CA PRO A 49 -10.15 0.24 9.04
C PRO A 49 -10.21 -1.28 8.93
N GLU A 50 -9.83 -1.83 7.79
CA GLU A 50 -9.87 -3.27 7.49
C GLU A 50 -8.70 -4.04 8.13
N ALA A 51 -7.64 -3.35 8.57
CA ALA A 51 -6.58 -3.96 9.39
C ALA A 51 -6.97 -4.02 10.88
N LEU A 52 -7.86 -3.12 11.32
CA LEU A 52 -8.25 -2.97 12.73
C LEU A 52 -9.58 -3.65 13.07
N THR A 53 -10.43 -3.91 12.07
CA THR A 53 -11.78 -4.46 12.25
C THR A 53 -11.81 -5.93 11.85
N PRO A 54 -12.01 -6.87 12.79
CA PRO A 54 -12.11 -8.28 12.47
C PRO A 54 -13.25 -8.58 11.48
N GLY A 55 -12.97 -9.41 10.47
CA GLY A 55 -13.94 -9.79 9.44
C GLY A 55 -13.96 -8.88 8.21
N GLU A 56 -13.26 -7.75 8.24
CA GLU A 56 -13.05 -6.91 7.06
C GLU A 56 -11.79 -7.35 6.32
N ARG A 57 -11.87 -7.47 4.98
CA ARG A 57 -10.76 -7.84 4.10
C ARG A 57 -9.91 -9.01 4.67
N GLU A 58 -10.56 -10.15 4.84
CA GLU A 58 -9.92 -11.41 5.23
C GLU A 58 -10.15 -12.48 4.15
N ILE A 59 -9.22 -13.43 4.04
CA ILE A 59 -9.42 -14.62 3.22
C ILE A 59 -10.01 -15.72 4.10
N GLY A 60 -11.14 -16.27 3.68
CA GLY A 60 -11.91 -17.23 4.46
C GLY A 60 -12.97 -16.56 5.35
N THR A 61 -13.41 -17.24 6.40
CA THR A 61 -14.49 -16.74 7.26
C THR A 61 -14.29 -17.15 8.71
N ARG A 62 -14.42 -16.18 9.63
CA ARG A 62 -14.32 -16.40 11.08
C ARG A 62 -15.47 -17.22 11.65
N SER A 63 -16.71 -16.93 11.22
CA SER A 63 -17.93 -17.56 11.76
C SER A 63 -18.02 -19.06 11.51
N THR A 64 -17.37 -19.56 10.46
CA THR A 64 -17.32 -20.98 10.10
C THR A 64 -15.99 -21.64 10.52
N PHE A 65 -15.17 -20.95 11.34
CA PHE A 65 -13.84 -21.41 11.76
C PHE A 65 -12.91 -21.76 10.58
N ASN A 66 -13.05 -21.08 9.45
CA ASN A 66 -12.25 -21.28 8.24
C ASN A 66 -11.53 -19.99 7.83
N LEU A 67 -10.85 -19.34 8.79
CA LEU A 67 -10.07 -18.13 8.53
C LEU A 67 -8.66 -18.48 8.06
N TRP A 68 -8.23 -17.90 6.93
CA TRP A 68 -6.91 -18.15 6.35
C TRP A 68 -5.93 -16.99 6.60
N GLY A 69 -6.43 -15.77 6.78
CA GLY A 69 -5.61 -14.64 7.20
C GLY A 69 -6.17 -13.29 6.77
N ALA A 70 -5.62 -12.23 7.36
CA ALA A 70 -5.94 -10.85 7.03
C ALA A 70 -5.13 -10.35 5.83
N VAL A 71 -5.75 -9.49 5.03
CA VAL A 71 -5.13 -8.87 3.86
C VAL A 71 -4.22 -7.73 4.27
N TYR A 72 -4.63 -6.90 5.23
CA TYR A 72 -3.84 -5.79 5.73
C TYR A 72 -3.28 -6.06 7.14
N PRO A 73 -2.08 -5.53 7.47
CA PRO A 73 -1.12 -4.97 6.53
C PRO A 73 -0.57 -6.02 5.55
N ARG A 74 -0.25 -5.61 4.33
CA ARG A 74 0.22 -6.53 3.28
C ARG A 74 1.62 -7.07 3.56
N GLY A 75 2.50 -6.26 4.13
CA GLY A 75 3.82 -6.72 4.53
C GLY A 75 3.82 -7.44 5.88
N GLY A 76 4.97 -8.05 6.22
CA GLY A 76 5.14 -8.89 7.40
C GLY A 76 4.97 -10.38 7.12
N PHE A 77 4.98 -11.19 8.19
CA PHE A 77 4.92 -12.64 8.11
C PHE A 77 3.49 -13.15 8.28
N LEU A 78 3.14 -14.21 7.55
CA LEU A 78 1.91 -14.96 7.73
C LEU A 78 2.27 -16.41 8.00
N HIS A 79 1.71 -16.99 9.06
CA HIS A 79 1.93 -18.39 9.41
C HIS A 79 0.61 -19.16 9.28
N GLN A 80 0.64 -20.21 8.47
CA GLN A 80 -0.44 -21.20 8.32
C GLN A 80 0.18 -22.59 8.27
N VAL A 81 -0.56 -23.59 8.74
CA VAL A 81 -0.15 -24.99 8.64
C VAL A 81 -0.18 -25.46 7.19
N ASP A 82 -1.15 -24.97 6.43
CA ASP A 82 -1.36 -25.31 5.03
C ASP A 82 -0.77 -24.23 4.11
N ASP A 83 0.21 -24.60 3.27
CA ASP A 83 0.88 -23.68 2.35
C ASP A 83 -0.08 -22.98 1.38
N TYR A 84 -1.13 -23.67 0.92
CA TYR A 84 -2.11 -23.09 0.00
C TYR A 84 -2.93 -21.97 0.65
N LYS A 85 -3.18 -22.02 1.96
CA LYS A 85 -3.87 -20.95 2.69
C LYS A 85 -3.00 -19.71 2.80
N ALA A 86 -1.72 -19.90 3.17
CA ALA A 86 -0.76 -18.80 3.20
C ALA A 86 -0.57 -18.20 1.79
N GLY A 87 -0.40 -19.04 0.77
CA GLY A 87 -0.24 -18.62 -0.62
C GLY A 87 -1.44 -17.82 -1.14
N ALA A 88 -2.67 -18.24 -0.83
CA ALA A 88 -3.88 -17.50 -1.22
C ALA A 88 -3.93 -16.09 -0.61
N VAL A 89 -3.57 -15.94 0.67
CA VAL A 89 -3.51 -14.63 1.32
C VAL A 89 -2.39 -13.77 0.72
N VAL A 90 -1.21 -14.32 0.49
CA VAL A 90 -0.08 -13.58 -0.12
C VAL A 90 -0.41 -13.14 -1.55
N ALA A 91 -1.08 -13.98 -2.33
CA ALA A 91 -1.52 -13.63 -3.68
C ALA A 91 -2.48 -12.43 -3.66
N GLN A 92 -3.42 -12.42 -2.71
CA GLN A 92 -4.38 -11.32 -2.59
C GLN A 92 -3.72 -10.03 -2.03
N ARG A 93 -2.69 -10.16 -1.18
CA ARG A 93 -1.83 -9.04 -0.77
C ARG A 93 -1.01 -8.43 -1.91
N ALA A 94 -0.64 -9.22 -2.91
CA ALA A 94 0.11 -8.71 -4.06
C ALA A 94 -0.77 -7.95 -5.08
N GLY A 95 -2.08 -8.18 -5.05
CA GLY A 95 -3.07 -7.57 -5.95
C GLY A 95 -3.62 -6.22 -5.53
#